data_AF-A0A942DNL9-F1
#
_entry.id   AF-A0A942DNL9-F1
#
_cell.length_a   1.000
_cell.length_b   1.000
_cell.length_c   1.000
_cell.angle_alpha   90.00
_cell.angle_beta   90.00
_cell.angle_gamma   90.00
#
_symmetry.space_group_name_H-M   'P 1'
#
loop_
_entity.id
_entity.type
_entity.pdbx_description
1 polymer ?
#
loop_
_entity_poly.entity_id
_entity_poly.type
_entity_poly.pdbx_seq_one_letter_code
_entity_poly.pdbx_strand_id
1 'polypeptide(L)'
;MKKLTLVFAFLISSSAFAGFKTVAEAEKKLATYTVADIRGDVNRLAEGKPLKIDEIFDDLDSTVELLKKDTLTEELALQMERACLLASLHDPSNHAIEIILPVFIKNKAVFEKAAESLHPVDRKNVMEPMRDAAVSSLAGDN
;
A
#
# COMPACT_ATOMS: atom_id res chain seq x y z
N MET A 1 9.70 27.75 -49.62
CA MET A 1 9.31 26.46 -49.02
C MET A 1 9.31 26.62 -47.50
N LYS A 2 8.15 26.82 -46.87
CA LYS A 2 8.03 26.99 -45.41
C LYS A 2 7.71 25.62 -44.80
N LYS A 3 8.61 25.08 -43.98
CA LYS A 3 8.41 23.82 -43.26
C LYS A 3 7.47 24.10 -42.09
N LEU A 4 6.27 23.51 -42.13
CA LEU A 4 5.30 23.55 -41.05
C LEU A 4 5.67 22.43 -40.06
N THR A 5 6.29 22.78 -38.94
CA THR A 5 6.56 21.83 -37.85
C THR A 5 5.27 21.61 -37.07
N LEU A 6 4.61 20.48 -37.29
CA LEU A 6 3.44 20.06 -36.51
C LEU A 6 3.93 19.57 -35.14
N VAL A 7 3.73 20.37 -34.10
CA VAL A 7 4.04 19.98 -32.71
C VAL A 7 2.97 18.98 -32.27
N PHE A 8 3.39 17.73 -32.06
CA PHE A 8 2.55 16.68 -31.50
C PHE A 8 2.40 16.92 -29.99
N ALA A 9 1.39 17.68 -29.58
CA ALA A 9 1.02 17.83 -28.18
C ALA A 9 0.25 16.58 -27.74
N PHE A 10 0.98 15.58 -27.23
CA PHE A 10 0.38 14.42 -26.57
C PHE A 10 0.01 14.82 -25.14
N LEU A 11 -1.16 15.44 -24.98
CA LEU A 11 -1.81 15.61 -23.69
C LEU A 11 -2.42 14.26 -23.29
N ILE A 12 -1.65 13.43 -22.58
CA ILE A 12 -2.21 12.32 -21.82
C ILE A 12 -2.80 12.89 -20.53
N SER A 13 -3.97 13.50 -20.62
CA SER A 13 -4.80 13.81 -19.46
C SER A 13 -5.78 12.65 -19.27
N SER A 14 -5.33 11.63 -18.53
CA SER A 14 -6.20 10.61 -17.91
C SER A 14 -5.42 9.68 -16.98
N SER A 15 -4.98 10.17 -15.83
CA SER A 15 -4.70 9.29 -14.69
C SER A 15 -6.01 9.03 -13.94
N ALA A 16 -6.95 8.36 -14.61
CA ALA A 16 -7.82 7.46 -13.88
C ALA A 16 -6.88 6.42 -13.27
N PHE A 17 -6.86 6.29 -11.94
CA PHE A 17 -6.03 5.32 -11.23
C PHE A 17 -6.33 3.92 -11.79
N ALA A 18 -5.52 3.49 -12.75
CA ALA A 18 -5.54 2.13 -13.22
C ALA A 18 -4.83 1.32 -12.14
N GLY A 19 -5.58 0.55 -11.36
CA GLY A 19 -5.01 -0.36 -10.37
C GLY A 19 -3.95 -1.27 -11.00
N PHE A 20 -3.11 -1.86 -10.15
CA PHE A 20 -1.99 -2.70 -10.60
C PHE A 20 -2.45 -3.83 -11.52
N LYS A 21 -1.65 -4.11 -12.55
CA LYS A 21 -1.96 -5.19 -13.51
C LYS A 21 -1.29 -6.50 -13.12
N THR A 22 -0.24 -6.45 -12.32
CA THR A 22 0.54 -7.63 -11.93
C THR A 22 1.05 -7.50 -10.50
N VAL A 23 1.27 -8.64 -9.83
CA VAL A 23 1.86 -8.71 -8.49
C VAL A 23 3.22 -8.01 -8.43
N ALA A 24 4.06 -8.19 -9.45
CA ALA A 24 5.38 -7.55 -9.52
C ALA A 24 5.32 -6.02 -9.63
N GLU A 25 4.28 -5.48 -10.27
CA GLU A 25 4.05 -4.04 -10.34
C GLU A 25 3.68 -3.47 -8.97
N ALA A 26 2.74 -4.12 -8.28
CA ALA A 26 2.33 -3.76 -6.92
C ALA A 26 3.50 -3.82 -5.94
N GLU A 27 4.26 -4.93 -5.97
CA GLU A 27 5.45 -5.13 -5.12
C GLU A 27 6.47 -4.02 -5.35
N LYS A 28 6.83 -3.77 -6.61
CA LYS A 28 7.80 -2.73 -6.96
C LYS A 28 7.35 -1.36 -6.49
N LYS A 29 6.05 -1.05 -6.65
CA LYS A 29 5.48 0.24 -6.24
C LYS A 29 5.53 0.41 -4.73
N LEU A 30 5.00 -0.55 -3.97
CA LEU A 30 4.99 -0.50 -2.50
C LEU A 30 6.41 -0.45 -1.92
N ALA A 31 7.38 -1.13 -2.55
CA ALA A 31 8.78 -1.08 -2.15
C ALA A 31 9.46 0.30 -2.32
N THR A 32 8.84 1.24 -3.06
CA THR A 32 9.40 2.60 -3.24
C THR A 32 9.17 3.52 -2.05
N TYR A 33 8.23 3.19 -1.17
CA TYR A 33 7.89 4.05 -0.04
C TYR A 33 8.96 4.03 1.05
N THR A 34 9.25 5.22 1.58
CA THR A 34 10.26 5.41 2.62
C THR A 34 9.73 6.25 3.78
N VAL A 35 10.45 6.24 4.91
CA VAL A 35 10.15 7.13 6.04
C VAL A 35 10.24 8.61 5.64
N ALA A 36 11.11 8.95 4.68
CA ALA A 36 11.27 10.32 4.21
C ALA A 36 10.03 10.82 3.45
N ASP A 37 9.35 9.92 2.73
CA ASP A 37 8.10 10.24 2.04
C ASP A 37 7.02 10.73 3.00
N ILE A 38 6.88 10.03 4.12
CA ILE A 38 5.85 10.31 5.13
C ILE A 38 6.20 11.53 5.98
N ARG A 39 7.48 11.68 6.38
CA ARG A 39 7.93 12.89 7.07
C ARG A 39 7.79 14.15 6.22
N GLY A 40 7.84 14.01 4.90
CA GLY A 40 7.62 15.09 3.96
C GLY A 40 6.18 15.57 3.83
N ASP A 41 5.19 14.82 4.35
CA ASP A 41 3.78 15.13 4.13
C ASP A 41 3.32 16.42 4.82
N VAL A 42 3.94 16.82 5.93
CA VAL A 42 3.70 18.14 6.54
C VAL A 42 3.99 19.27 5.55
N ASN A 43 5.07 19.16 4.77
CA ASN A 43 5.42 20.15 3.76
C ASN A 43 4.47 20.07 2.56
N ARG A 44 4.12 18.85 2.13
CA ARG A 44 3.16 18.66 1.02
C ARG A 44 1.81 19.27 1.34
N LEU A 45 1.32 19.08 2.56
CA LEU A 45 0.07 19.67 3.04
C LEU A 45 0.12 21.20 2.97
N ALA A 46 1.20 21.82 3.45
CA ALA A 46 1.39 23.26 3.38
C ALA A 46 1.45 23.78 1.94
N GLU A 47 1.95 22.96 1.01
CA GLU A 47 2.07 23.27 -0.42
C GLU A 47 0.81 22.90 -1.24
N GLY A 48 -0.23 22.34 -0.61
CA GLY A 48 -1.44 21.87 -1.29
C GLY A 48 -1.19 20.72 -2.27
N LYS A 49 -0.16 19.90 -2.00
CA LYS A 49 0.19 18.72 -2.81
C LYS A 49 -0.45 17.45 -2.22
N PRO A 50 -0.69 16.42 -3.05
CA PRO A 50 -1.14 15.11 -2.57
C PRO A 50 -0.19 14.56 -1.51
N LEU A 51 -0.74 13.98 -0.45
CA LEU A 51 0.05 13.36 0.60
C LEU A 51 0.52 11.97 0.16
N LYS A 52 1.71 11.56 0.59
CA LYS A 52 2.19 10.20 0.35
C LYS A 52 1.42 9.18 1.17
N ILE A 53 0.92 9.56 2.35
CA ILE A 53 0.06 8.67 3.13
C ILE A 53 -1.20 8.26 2.35
N ASP A 54 -1.82 9.19 1.62
CA ASP A 54 -3.00 8.91 0.78
C ASP A 54 -2.62 7.96 -0.37
N GLU A 55 -1.47 8.20 -1.01
CA GLU A 55 -0.95 7.34 -2.09
C GLU A 55 -0.65 5.91 -1.60
N ILE A 56 -0.16 5.76 -0.37
CA ILE A 56 0.03 4.44 0.27
C ILE A 56 -1.31 3.74 0.43
N PHE A 57 -2.34 4.42 0.92
CA PHE A 57 -3.67 3.82 1.10
C PHE A 57 -4.28 3.38 -0.23
N ASP A 58 -4.21 4.23 -1.26
CA ASP A 58 -4.71 3.94 -2.60
C ASP A 58 -3.98 2.73 -3.24
N ASP A 59 -2.66 2.64 -3.06
CA ASP A 59 -1.87 1.52 -3.56
C ASP A 59 -2.15 0.22 -2.79
N LEU A 60 -2.36 0.29 -1.47
CA LEU A 60 -2.75 -0.87 -0.67
C LEU A 60 -4.13 -1.40 -1.10
N ASP A 61 -5.10 -0.52 -1.29
CA ASP A 61 -6.44 -0.89 -1.77
C ASP A 61 -6.38 -1.51 -3.18
N SER A 62 -5.63 -0.88 -4.09
CA SER A 62 -5.38 -1.41 -5.44
C SER A 62 -4.70 -2.78 -5.41
N THR A 63 -3.81 -3.02 -4.45
CA THR A 63 -3.17 -4.32 -4.23
C THR A 63 -4.16 -5.36 -3.74
N VAL A 64 -5.06 -4.99 -2.81
CA VAL A 64 -6.13 -5.87 -2.32
C VAL A 64 -7.07 -6.26 -3.45
N GLU A 65 -7.47 -5.32 -4.31
CA GLU A 65 -8.29 -5.60 -5.49
C GLU A 65 -7.62 -6.54 -6.49
N LEU A 66 -6.32 -6.38 -6.73
CA LEU A 66 -5.52 -7.29 -7.56
C LEU A 66 -5.55 -8.73 -6.99
N LEU A 67 -5.34 -8.87 -5.68
CA LEU A 67 -5.28 -10.16 -4.98
C LEU A 67 -6.63 -10.87 -4.84
N LYS A 68 -7.74 -10.27 -5.30
CA LYS A 68 -8.99 -11.00 -5.51
C LYS A 68 -8.87 -12.02 -6.66
N LYS A 69 -7.97 -11.77 -7.61
CA LYS A 69 -7.78 -12.59 -8.82
C LYS A 69 -6.41 -13.26 -8.88
N ASP A 70 -5.42 -12.68 -8.22
CA ASP A 70 -4.04 -13.17 -8.19
C ASP A 70 -3.64 -13.81 -6.86
N THR A 71 -2.47 -14.46 -6.85
CA THR A 71 -1.91 -15.13 -5.67
C THR A 71 -0.94 -14.20 -4.95
N LEU A 72 -1.08 -14.09 -3.64
CA LEU A 72 -0.15 -13.35 -2.79
C LEU A 72 1.20 -14.06 -2.71
N THR A 73 2.29 -13.32 -2.94
CA THR A 73 3.67 -13.77 -2.70
C THR A 73 4.17 -13.29 -1.34
N GLU A 74 5.21 -13.92 -0.81
CA GLU A 74 5.84 -13.51 0.46
C GLU A 74 6.49 -12.12 0.32
N GLU A 75 7.06 -11.81 -0.83
CA GLU A 75 7.69 -10.51 -1.11
C GLU A 75 6.66 -9.38 -1.14
N LEU A 76 5.50 -9.60 -1.77
CA LEU A 76 4.42 -8.62 -1.78
C LEU A 76 3.82 -8.45 -0.38
N ALA A 77 3.60 -9.55 0.36
CA ALA A 77 3.13 -9.49 1.74
C ALA A 77 4.07 -8.65 2.62
N LEU A 78 5.38 -8.84 2.48
CA LEU A 78 6.39 -8.04 3.18
C LEU A 78 6.29 -6.55 2.84
N GLN A 79 6.05 -6.20 1.56
CA GLN A 79 5.89 -4.79 1.19
C GLN A 79 4.58 -4.19 1.73
N MET A 80 3.49 -4.96 1.76
CA MET A 80 2.23 -4.53 2.38
C MET A 80 2.40 -4.28 3.88
N GLU A 81 3.12 -5.14 4.60
CA GLU A 81 3.45 -4.95 6.03
C GLU A 81 4.30 -3.70 6.26
N ARG A 82 5.33 -3.48 5.43
CA ARG A 82 6.17 -2.27 5.49
C ARG A 82 5.37 -1.00 5.21
N ALA A 83 4.47 -1.03 4.25
CA ALA A 83 3.57 0.08 3.98
C ALA A 83 2.66 0.38 5.18
N CYS A 84 2.13 -0.63 5.86
CA CYS A 84 1.37 -0.45 7.10
C CYS A 84 2.22 0.17 8.23
N LEU A 85 3.47 -0.26 8.38
CA LEU A 85 4.40 0.33 9.35
C LEU A 85 4.77 1.77 9.02
N LEU A 86 4.93 2.11 7.75
CA LEU A 86 5.15 3.50 7.34
C LEU A 86 3.92 4.36 7.60
N ALA A 87 2.73 3.83 7.31
CA ALA A 87 1.48 4.51 7.57
C ALA A 87 1.25 4.79 9.05
N SER A 88 1.59 3.85 9.94
CA SER A 88 1.42 4.01 11.39
C SER A 88 2.31 5.08 12.02
N LEU A 89 3.36 5.52 11.31
CA LEU A 89 4.16 6.69 11.72
C LEU A 89 3.39 8.01 11.57
N HIS A 90 2.37 8.05 10.71
CA HIS A 90 1.59 9.25 10.41
C HIS A 90 0.16 9.14 10.95
N ASP A 91 -0.45 7.96 10.86
CA ASP A 91 -1.81 7.70 11.28
C ASP A 91 -1.88 6.52 12.26
N PRO A 92 -2.14 6.77 13.56
CA PRO A 92 -2.24 5.72 14.57
C PRO A 92 -3.57 4.94 14.51
N SER A 93 -4.49 5.27 13.59
CA SER A 93 -5.81 4.64 13.47
C SER A 93 -5.81 3.18 13.02
N ASN A 94 -4.65 2.65 12.60
CA ASN A 94 -4.52 1.35 11.92
C ASN A 94 -5.28 1.25 10.58
N HIS A 95 -5.63 2.36 9.93
CA HIS A 95 -6.37 2.33 8.66
C HIS A 95 -5.70 1.48 7.57
N ALA A 96 -4.38 1.55 7.41
CA ALA A 96 -3.65 0.69 6.47
C ALA A 96 -3.85 -0.82 6.74
N ILE A 97 -3.99 -1.19 8.02
CA ILE A 97 -4.23 -2.57 8.43
C ILE A 97 -5.66 -2.99 8.07
N GLU A 98 -6.64 -2.12 8.28
CA GLU A 98 -8.04 -2.37 7.89
C GLU A 98 -8.17 -2.61 6.39
N ILE A 99 -7.45 -1.83 5.56
CA ILE A 99 -7.42 -2.01 4.10
C ILE A 99 -6.97 -3.43 3.73
N ILE A 100 -5.86 -3.90 4.30
CA ILE A 100 -5.30 -5.20 3.91
C ILE A 100 -5.91 -6.40 4.66
N LEU A 101 -6.75 -6.15 5.67
CA LEU A 101 -7.30 -7.17 6.55
C LEU A 101 -7.99 -8.33 5.80
N PRO A 102 -8.79 -8.12 4.74
CA PRO A 102 -9.42 -9.22 4.00
C PRO A 102 -8.38 -10.17 3.37
N VAL A 103 -7.26 -9.63 2.89
CA VAL A 103 -6.18 -10.42 2.30
C VAL A 103 -5.38 -11.14 3.39
N PHE A 104 -5.15 -10.47 4.53
CA PHE A 104 -4.49 -11.07 5.70
C PHE A 104 -5.26 -12.29 6.21
N ILE A 105 -6.58 -12.17 6.43
CA ILE A 105 -7.42 -13.28 6.93
C ILE A 105 -7.32 -14.49 6.00
N LYS A 106 -7.40 -14.27 4.67
CA LYS A 106 -7.32 -15.33 3.67
C LYS A 106 -5.92 -15.96 3.55
N ASN A 107 -4.86 -15.20 3.78
CA ASN A 107 -3.47 -15.59 3.50
C ASN A 107 -2.56 -15.48 4.73
N LYS A 108 -3.10 -15.71 5.94
CA LYS A 108 -2.40 -15.46 7.21
C LYS A 108 -0.99 -16.05 7.28
N ALA A 109 -0.82 -17.29 6.82
CA ALA A 109 0.49 -17.96 6.86
C ALA A 109 1.55 -17.27 5.98
N VAL A 110 1.14 -16.65 4.87
CA VAL A 110 2.06 -15.94 3.96
C VAL A 110 2.55 -14.66 4.62
N PHE A 111 1.67 -13.89 5.25
CA PHE A 111 2.04 -12.73 6.06
C PHE A 111 2.92 -13.13 7.25
N GLU A 112 2.54 -14.15 8.02
CA GLU A 112 3.36 -14.59 9.15
C GLU A 112 4.78 -14.98 8.76
N LYS A 113 4.94 -15.63 7.60
CA LYS A 113 6.25 -15.96 7.05
C LYS A 113 7.00 -14.74 6.50
N ALA A 114 6.33 -13.85 5.78
CA ALA A 114 6.92 -12.60 5.29
C ALA A 114 7.47 -11.74 6.44
N ALA A 115 6.70 -11.62 7.53
CA ALA A 115 7.05 -10.85 8.71
C ALA A 115 8.31 -11.36 9.44
N GLU A 116 8.75 -12.61 9.21
CA GLU A 116 10.02 -13.11 9.72
C GLU A 116 11.24 -12.33 9.17
N SER A 117 11.07 -11.67 8.02
CA SER A 117 12.08 -10.80 7.41
C SER A 117 12.13 -9.39 8.01
N LEU A 118 11.17 -9.04 8.88
CA LEU A 118 11.16 -7.77 9.59
C LEU A 118 11.95 -7.84 10.90
N HIS A 119 12.42 -6.68 11.36
CA HIS A 119 12.99 -6.58 12.71
C HIS A 119 11.93 -7.01 13.74
N PRO A 120 12.28 -7.70 14.84
CA PRO A 120 11.29 -8.23 15.80
C PRO A 120 10.30 -7.20 16.35
N VAL A 121 10.76 -5.95 16.53
CA VAL A 121 9.91 -4.83 16.97
C VAL A 121 8.89 -4.46 15.90
N ASP A 122 9.31 -4.35 14.65
CA ASP A 122 8.45 -3.98 13.52
C ASP A 122 7.43 -5.09 13.25
N ARG A 123 7.88 -6.35 13.25
CA ARG A 123 6.99 -7.52 13.18
C ARG A 123 5.91 -7.45 14.25
N LYS A 124 6.27 -7.15 15.49
CA LYS A 124 5.30 -7.04 16.58
C LYS A 124 4.29 -5.92 16.30
N ASN A 125 4.78 -4.75 15.92
CA ASN A 125 3.98 -3.55 15.69
C ASN A 125 3.01 -3.68 14.49
N VAL A 126 3.28 -4.56 13.53
CA VAL A 126 2.38 -4.81 12.40
C VAL A 126 1.48 -6.03 12.60
N MET A 127 2.03 -7.13 13.14
CA MET A 127 1.30 -8.40 13.22
C MET A 127 0.33 -8.47 14.40
N GLU A 128 0.63 -7.83 15.53
CA GLU A 128 -0.31 -7.81 16.66
C GLU A 128 -1.61 -7.09 16.28
N PRO A 129 -1.60 -5.85 15.75
CA PRO A 129 -2.84 -5.18 15.39
C PRO A 129 -3.59 -5.88 14.25
N MET A 130 -2.89 -6.49 13.27
CA MET A 130 -3.53 -7.32 12.24
C MET A 130 -4.27 -8.51 12.83
N ARG A 131 -3.67 -9.22 13.79
CA ARG A 131 -4.30 -10.36 14.47
C ARG A 131 -5.49 -9.91 15.31
N ASP A 132 -5.36 -8.83 16.05
CA ASP A 132 -6.43 -8.27 16.88
C ASP A 132 -7.62 -7.82 16.02
N ALA A 133 -7.35 -7.16 14.89
CA ALA A 133 -8.36 -6.77 13.92
C ALA A 133 -9.06 -7.98 13.30
N ALA A 134 -8.31 -9.04 12.96
CA ALA A 134 -8.87 -10.27 12.42
C ALA A 134 -9.78 -10.99 13.42
N VAL A 135 -9.39 -11.07 14.69
CA VAL A 135 -10.22 -11.65 15.76
C VAL A 135 -11.50 -10.84 15.93
N SER A 136 -11.39 -9.51 15.97
CA SER A 136 -12.54 -8.61 16.14
C SER A 136 -13.52 -8.71 14.96
N SER A 137 -13.02 -8.80 13.73
CA SER A 137 -13.83 -8.98 12.53
C SER A 137 -14.62 -10.29 12.55
N LEU A 138 -14.00 -11.38 13.01
CA LEU A 138 -14.67 -12.69 13.08
C LEU A 138 -15.71 -12.77 14.21
N ALA A 139 -15.58 -11.95 15.25
CA ALA A 139 -16.51 -11.90 16.37
C ALA A 139 -17.80 -11.10 16.06
N GLY A 140 -17.74 -10.17 15.11
CA GLY A 140 -18.87 -9.30 14.72
C GLY A 140 -19.85 -9.89 13.70
N ASP A 141 -19.54 -11.06 13.12
CA ASP A 141 -20.35 -11.74 12.09
C ASP A 141 -21.33 -12.79 12.66
N ASN A 142 -21.59 -12.80 13.99
CA ASN A 142 -22.61 -13.64 14.66
C ASN A 142 -23.80 -12.81 15.14
#